data_AF-A0A8T4QL52-F1
#
_entry.id   AF-A0A8T4QL52-F1
#
_cell.length_a   1.000
_cell.length_b   1.000
_cell.length_c   1.000
_cell.angle_alpha   90.00
_cell.angle_beta   90.00
_cell.angle_gamma   90.00
#
_symmetry.space_group_name_H-M   'P 1'
#
loop_
_entity.id
_entity.type
_entity.pdbx_description
1 polymer ?
#
loop_
_entity_poly.entity_id
_entity_poly.type
_entity_poly.pdbx_seq_one_letter_code
_entity_poly.pdbx_strand_id
1 'polypeptide(L)'
;MSKFGVESRNQRCTALFLRYVRDKGLIEYDDEFIKRIMVYREKQEKSDVDEREKARYSASIQIKEVEQNYDKMMNMCKEAISQCEEIVFSDKEFKVPKELYE
;
A
#
# COMPACT_ATOMS: atom_id res chain seq x y z
N MET A 1 17.17 6.58 7.69
CA MET A 1 17.00 5.13 7.98
C MET A 1 15.52 4.82 7.95
N SER A 2 15.11 3.67 7.40
CA SER A 2 13.70 3.25 7.46
C SER A 2 13.33 2.88 8.90
N LYS A 3 12.11 3.23 9.33
CA LYS A 3 11.63 3.03 10.73
C LYS A 3 11.70 1.57 11.17
N PHE A 4 11.48 0.65 10.23
CA PHE A 4 11.49 -0.79 10.43
C PHE A 4 12.84 -1.45 10.10
N GLY A 5 13.82 -0.71 9.57
CA GLY A 5 15.09 -1.28 9.11
C GLY A 5 14.97 -2.25 7.94
N VAL A 6 13.81 -2.31 7.27
CA VAL A 6 13.53 -3.16 6.10
C VAL A 6 13.30 -2.27 4.88
N GLU A 7 13.70 -2.75 3.70
CA GLU A 7 13.46 -2.10 2.42
C GLU A 7 12.89 -3.10 1.40
N SER A 8 11.73 -2.78 0.82
CA SER A 8 11.10 -3.60 -0.22
C SER A 8 11.51 -3.13 -1.61
N ARG A 9 11.82 -4.07 -2.52
CA ARG A 9 12.24 -3.75 -3.90
C ARG A 9 11.11 -3.71 -4.93
N ASN A 10 9.88 -4.06 -4.54
CA ASN A 10 8.72 -4.02 -5.43
C ASN A 10 7.42 -3.85 -4.64
N GLN A 11 6.37 -3.40 -5.33
CA GLN A 11 5.05 -3.07 -4.75
C GLN A 11 4.38 -4.25 -4.06
N ARG A 12 4.51 -5.46 -4.63
CA ARG A 12 3.94 -6.67 -4.03
C ARG A 12 4.59 -6.94 -2.67
N CYS A 13 5.91 -6.85 -2.57
CA CYS A 13 6.63 -6.97 -1.30
C CYS A 13 6.23 -5.86 -0.32
N THR A 14 6.03 -4.62 -0.78
CA THR A 14 5.55 -3.52 0.06
C THR A 14 4.17 -3.82 0.66
N ALA A 15 3.21 -4.25 -0.17
CA ALA A 15 1.85 -4.58 0.27
C ALA A 15 1.83 -5.76 1.26
N LEU A 16 2.64 -6.81 0.98
CA LEU A 16 2.78 -7.96 1.87
C LEU A 16 3.43 -7.58 3.20
N PHE A 17 4.45 -6.72 3.19
CA PHE A 17 5.11 -6.23 4.40
C PHE A 17 4.14 -5.43 5.27
N LEU A 18 3.41 -4.46 4.68
CA LEU A 18 2.42 -3.65 5.41
C LEU A 18 1.36 -4.54 6.07
N ARG A 19 0.84 -5.53 5.34
CA ARG A 19 -0.11 -6.51 5.89
C ARG A 19 0.50 -7.29 7.06
N TYR A 20 1.72 -7.79 6.90
CA TYR A 20 2.41 -8.56 7.94
C TYR A 20 2.59 -7.74 9.22
N VAL A 21 3.11 -6.52 9.14
CA VAL A 21 3.36 -5.71 10.34
C VAL A 21 2.07 -5.28 11.03
N ARG A 22 1.00 -5.03 10.26
CA ARG A 22 -0.35 -4.80 10.79
C ARG A 22 -0.90 -6.04 11.49
N ASP A 23 -0.82 -7.22 10.85
CA ASP A 23 -1.31 -8.49 11.43
C ASP A 23 -0.59 -8.87 12.73
N LYS A 24 0.66 -8.42 12.89
CA LYS A 24 1.43 -8.55 14.14
C LYS A 24 1.09 -7.48 15.18
N GLY A 25 0.15 -6.58 14.91
CA GLY A 25 -0.24 -5.47 15.80
C GLY A 25 0.86 -4.41 15.97
N LEU A 26 1.84 -4.37 15.05
CA LEU A 26 2.94 -3.41 15.15
C LEU A 26 2.45 -2.02 14.78
N ILE A 27 1.62 -1.92 13.74
CA ILE A 27 0.98 -0.69 13.27
C ILE A 27 -0.53 -0.86 13.18
N GLU A 28 -1.24 0.25 13.30
CA GLU A 28 -2.61 0.37 12.82
C GLU A 28 -2.55 1.02 11.44
N TYR A 29 -3.14 0.37 10.44
CA TYR A 29 -3.09 0.83 9.06
C TYR A 29 -4.31 0.30 8.31
N ASP A 30 -4.86 1.11 7.42
CA ASP A 30 -6.12 0.77 6.75
C ASP A 30 -5.99 -0.46 5.82
N ASP A 31 -6.89 -1.42 6.03
CA ASP A 31 -7.06 -2.64 5.25
C ASP A 31 -7.45 -2.34 3.80
N GLU A 32 -8.28 -1.32 3.56
CA GLU A 32 -8.72 -0.99 2.21
C GLU A 32 -7.53 -0.55 1.35
N PHE A 33 -6.66 0.29 1.90
CA PHE A 33 -5.44 0.71 1.21
C PHE A 33 -4.52 -0.47 0.89
N ILE A 34 -4.23 -1.35 1.87
CA ILE A 34 -3.36 -2.52 1.67
C ILE A 34 -3.90 -3.43 0.57
N LYS A 35 -5.22 -3.64 0.54
CA LYS A 35 -5.88 -4.46 -0.50
C LYS A 35 -5.75 -3.85 -1.89
N ARG A 36 -5.90 -2.52 -2.01
CA ARG A 36 -5.82 -1.81 -3.30
C ARG A 36 -4.42 -1.81 -3.90
N ILE A 37 -3.38 -1.71 -3.07
CA ILE A 37 -1.99 -1.77 -3.53
C ILE A 37 -1.48 -3.21 -3.76
N MET A 38 -2.25 -4.22 -3.36
CA MET A 38 -1.87 -5.62 -3.52
C MET A 38 -1.92 -6.05 -5.00
N VAL A 39 -0.83 -6.66 -5.46
CA VAL A 39 -0.72 -7.24 -6.81
C VAL A 39 -0.82 -8.76 -6.72
N TYR A 40 -1.97 -9.32 -7.13
CA TYR A 40 -2.20 -10.76 -7.22
C TYR A 40 -1.69 -11.32 -8.56
N ARG A 41 -1.05 -12.49 -8.54
CA ARG A 41 -0.50 -13.17 -9.74
C ARG A 41 -1.56 -13.83 -10.62
N GLU A 42 -2.67 -14.24 -10.02
CA GLU A 42 -3.83 -14.83 -10.70
C GLU A 42 -5.05 -14.07 -10.19
N LYS A 43 -5.84 -13.45 -11.08
CA LYS A 43 -6.91 -12.51 -10.68
C LYS A 43 -8.27 -12.93 -11.20
N GLN A 44 -9.21 -13.14 -10.28
CA GLN A 44 -10.65 -12.99 -10.53
C GLN A 44 -11.12 -11.53 -10.31
N GLU A 45 -10.35 -10.69 -9.59
CA GLU A 45 -10.65 -9.26 -9.35
C GLU A 45 -9.46 -8.34 -9.69
N LYS A 46 -9.72 -7.16 -10.24
CA LYS A 46 -8.73 -6.12 -10.60
C LYS A 46 -8.46 -5.18 -9.42
N SER A 47 -7.22 -4.73 -9.24
CA SER A 47 -6.85 -3.71 -8.25
C SER A 47 -6.44 -2.39 -8.90
N ASP A 48 -6.45 -1.30 -8.12
CA ASP A 48 -6.08 0.05 -8.57
C ASP A 48 -4.66 0.12 -9.16
N VAL A 49 -3.75 -0.75 -8.70
CA VAL A 49 -2.41 -0.87 -9.29
C VAL A 49 -2.47 -1.40 -10.72
N ASP A 50 -3.33 -2.39 -11.00
CA ASP A 50 -3.51 -2.89 -12.36
C ASP A 50 -4.13 -1.81 -13.26
N GLU A 51 -5.07 -1.02 -12.71
CA GLU A 51 -5.68 0.08 -13.44
C GLU A 51 -4.66 1.16 -13.75
N ARG A 52 -3.77 1.49 -12.80
CA ARG A 52 -2.66 2.42 -13.03
C ARG A 52 -1.69 1.90 -14.08
N GLU A 53 -1.29 0.63 -14.02
CA GLU A 53 -0.41 0.04 -15.04
C GLU A 53 -1.09 0.03 -16.41
N LYS A 54 -2.37 -0.37 -16.48
CA LYS A 54 -3.13 -0.32 -17.73
C LYS A 54 -3.27 1.11 -18.25
N ALA A 55 -3.59 2.10 -17.43
CA ALA A 55 -3.67 3.49 -17.86
C ALA A 55 -2.31 4.02 -18.35
N ARG A 56 -1.21 3.59 -17.73
CA ARG A 56 0.15 3.99 -18.11
C ARG A 56 0.64 3.35 -19.42
N TYR A 57 0.20 2.13 -19.72
CA TYR A 57 0.70 1.34 -20.86
C TYR A 57 -0.32 1.04 -21.96
N SER A 58 -1.61 1.35 -21.76
CA SER A 58 -2.65 1.18 -22.78
C SER A 58 -2.93 2.45 -23.56
N ALA A 59 -3.27 2.29 -24.84
CA ALA A 59 -3.43 3.39 -25.80
C ALA A 59 -4.77 4.17 -25.68
N SER A 60 -5.64 3.84 -24.72
CA SER A 60 -6.95 4.50 -24.60
C SER A 60 -7.35 4.64 -23.13
N ILE A 61 -7.35 5.88 -22.63
CA ILE A 61 -7.84 6.24 -21.29
C ILE A 61 -9.26 6.79 -21.45
N GLN A 62 -10.27 6.09 -20.93
CA GLN A 62 -11.63 6.62 -20.82
C GLN A 62 -11.75 7.46 -19.55
N ILE A 63 -11.78 8.78 -19.71
CA ILE A 63 -11.70 9.78 -18.63
C ILE A 63 -12.92 9.78 -17.68
N LYS A 64 -14.07 9.23 -18.09
CA LYS A 64 -15.33 9.39 -17.34
C LYS A 64 -15.45 8.58 -16.04
N GLU A 65 -14.76 7.45 -15.91
CA GLU A 65 -14.72 6.68 -14.64
C GLU A 65 -13.75 7.28 -13.61
N VAL A 66 -12.82 8.13 -14.07
CA VAL A 66 -11.77 8.72 -13.21
C VAL A 66 -12.35 9.75 -12.24
N GLU A 67 -13.30 10.59 -12.68
CA GLU A 67 -13.90 11.62 -11.82
C GLU A 67 -14.66 11.02 -10.63
N GLN A 68 -15.39 9.92 -10.82
CA GLN A 68 -16.20 9.31 -9.75
C GLN A 68 -15.35 8.66 -8.66
N ASN A 69 -14.15 8.19 -9.00
CA ASN A 69 -13.24 7.53 -8.08
C ASN A 69 -12.12 8.45 -7.57
N TYR A 70 -11.96 9.63 -8.15
CA TYR A 70 -10.88 10.57 -7.84
C TYR A 70 -10.90 10.98 -6.37
N ASP A 71 -12.04 11.50 -5.88
CA ASP A 71 -12.13 11.97 -4.50
C ASP A 71 -11.97 10.83 -3.49
N LYS A 72 -12.53 9.66 -3.81
CA LYS A 72 -12.37 8.46 -2.99
C LYS A 72 -10.90 8.04 -2.88
N MET A 73 -10.20 7.93 -4.01
CA MET A 73 -8.77 7.60 -4.02
C MET A 73 -7.93 8.67 -3.34
N MET A 74 -8.24 9.95 -3.58
CA MET A 74 -7.49 11.06 -3.01
C MET A 74 -7.60 11.08 -1.49
N ASN A 75 -8.80 10.88 -0.94
CA ASN A 75 -9.01 10.85 0.51
C ASN A 75 -8.29 9.66 1.14
N MET A 76 -8.35 8.49 0.51
CA MET A 76 -7.65 7.31 0.98
C MET A 76 -6.12 7.47 0.97
N CYS A 77 -5.56 8.09 -0.08
CA CYS A 77 -4.14 8.41 -0.11
C CYS A 77 -3.74 9.38 1.00
N LYS A 78 -4.58 10.39 1.30
CA LYS A 78 -4.33 11.31 2.41
C LYS A 78 -4.31 10.57 3.75
N GLU A 79 -5.26 9.66 3.97
CA GLU A 79 -5.33 8.85 5.19
C GLU A 79 -4.11 7.93 5.32
N ALA A 80 -3.72 7.24 4.24
CA ALA A 80 -2.54 6.40 4.19
C ALA A 80 -1.25 7.18 4.49
N ILE A 81 -1.15 8.43 4.02
CA ILE A 81 -0.03 9.33 4.33
C ILE A 81 -0.06 9.72 5.81
N SER A 82 -1.21 10.13 6.34
CA SER A 82 -1.36 10.50 7.75
C SER A 82 -0.96 9.37 8.69
N GLN A 83 -1.43 8.14 8.43
CA GLN A 83 -1.04 6.95 9.19
C GLN A 83 0.47 6.67 9.09
N CYS A 84 1.06 6.89 7.91
CA CYS A 84 2.51 6.74 7.73
C CYS A 84 3.31 7.77 8.53
N GLU A 85 2.85 9.03 8.55
CA GLU A 85 3.48 10.10 9.33
C GLU A 85 3.45 9.76 10.82
N GLU A 86 2.32 9.30 11.35
CA GLU A 86 2.21 8.83 12.74
C GLU A 86 3.23 7.73 13.06
N ILE A 87 3.39 6.74 12.17
CA ILE A 87 4.35 5.66 12.34
C ILE A 87 5.79 6.19 12.34
N VAL A 88 6.15 7.00 11.35
CA VAL A 88 7.52 7.51 11.14
C VAL A 88 7.93 8.42 12.30
N PHE A 89 7.04 9.33 12.71
CA PHE A 89 7.30 10.33 13.75
C PHE A 89 6.99 9.83 15.17
N SER A 90 6.42 8.65 15.36
CA SER A 90 6.23 8.09 16.71
C SER A 90 7.57 7.78 17.39
N ASP A 91 7.62 7.85 18.72
CA ASP A 91 8.76 7.36 19.51
C ASP A 91 8.69 5.83 19.76
N LYS A 92 7.71 5.14 19.15
CA LYS A 92 7.52 3.70 19.31
C LYS A 92 8.69 2.95 18.66
N GLU A 93 9.30 2.05 19.43
CA GLU A 93 10.30 1.13 18.90
C GLU A 93 9.61 -0.07 18.24
N PHE A 94 9.80 -0.24 16.93
CA PHE A 94 9.23 -1.36 16.18
C PHE A 94 10.23 -2.52 16.16
N LYS A 95 10.00 -3.52 17.03
CA LYS A 95 10.78 -4.76 17.05
C LYS A 95 10.34 -5.66 15.89
N VAL A 96 10.99 -5.51 14.75
CA VAL A 96 10.69 -6.34 13.58
C VAL A 96 11.22 -7.77 13.81
N PRO A 97 10.44 -8.80 13.45
CA PRO A 97 10.86 -10.19 13.59
C PRO A 97 12.13 -10.52 12.81
N LYS A 98 13.01 -11.34 13.41
CA LYS A 98 14.32 -11.71 12.84
C LYS A 98 14.24 -12.35 11.45
N GLU A 99 13.14 -13.04 11.16
CA GLU A 99 12.82 -13.68 9.87
C GLU A 99 12.73 -12.71 8.68
N LEU A 100 12.67 -11.39 8.91
CA LEU A 100 12.69 -10.36 7.87
C LEU A 100 14.09 -9.80 7.58
N TYR A 101 15.11 -10.25 8.33
CA TYR A 101 16.50 -9.81 8.21
C TYR A 101 17.44 -10.89 7.64
N GLU A 102 16.94 -12.10 7.35
CA GLU A 102 17.65 -13.21 6.69
C GLU A 102 17.39 -13.21 5.17
#